data_AF-A0A380LQ11-F1
#
_entry.id   AF-A0A380LQ11-F1
#
_cell.length_a   1.000
_cell.length_b   1.000
_cell.length_c   1.000
_cell.angle_alpha   90.00
_cell.angle_beta   90.00
_cell.angle_gamma   90.00
#
_symmetry.space_group_name_H-M   'P 1'
#
loop_
_entity.id
_entity.type
_entity.pdbx_description
1 polymer ?
#
loop_
_entity_poly.entity_id
_entity_poly.type
_entity_poly.pdbx_seq_one_letter_code
_entity_poly.pdbx_strand_id
1 'polypeptide(L)' 'MKSEYLVEKVEVMIPKYVISMDTMNFSRNEIYHMNILDFLQGKPV' A
#
# COMPACT_ATOMS: atom_id res chain seq x y z
N MET A 1 -0.51 27.63 -30.47
CA MET A 1 0.44 26.89 -29.63
C MET A 1 -0.35 25.84 -28.87
N LYS A 2 -0.15 24.55 -29.18
CA LYS A 2 -0.75 23.45 -28.41
C LYS A 2 0.21 23.13 -27.27
N SER A 3 -0.22 23.41 -26.04
CA SER A 3 0.51 23.01 -24.83
C SER A 3 0.28 21.52 -24.65
N GLU A 4 1.22 20.70 -25.12
CA GLU A 4 1.26 19.28 -24.80
C GLU A 4 1.73 19.17 -23.34
N TYR A 5 0.79 18.94 -22.43
CA TYR A 5 1.09 18.65 -21.04
C TYR A 5 1.79 17.28 -21.01
N LEU A 6 3.11 17.30 -20.88
CA LEU A 6 3.91 16.14 -20.49
C LEU A 6 3.44 15.73 -19.09
N VAL A 7 2.50 14.79 -19.02
CA VAL A 7 2.22 14.05 -17.79
C VAL A 7 3.43 13.15 -17.58
N GLU A 8 4.44 13.66 -16.87
CA GLU A 8 5.51 12.81 -16.36
C GLU A 8 4.85 11.66 -15.60
N LYS A 9 5.23 10.44 -15.95
CA LYS A 9 4.73 9.22 -15.34
C LYS A 9 5.30 9.17 -13.92
N VAL A 10 4.68 9.90 -13.00
CA VAL A 10 5.01 9.85 -11.58
C VAL A 10 4.74 8.41 -11.15
N GLU A 11 5.81 7.63 -10.90
CA GLU A 11 5.68 6.38 -10.17
C GLU A 11 5.26 6.73 -8.75
N VAL A 12 3.94 6.84 -8.56
CA VAL A 12 3.37 6.94 -7.23
C VAL A 12 3.61 5.59 -6.58
N MET A 13 4.56 5.54 -5.67
CA MET A 13 4.85 4.36 -4.86
C MET A 13 3.70 4.20 -3.86
N ILE A 14 2.60 3.60 -4.34
CA ILE A 14 1.43 3.32 -3.50
C ILE A 14 1.78 2.09 -2.66
N PRO A 15 1.80 2.20 -1.32
CA PRO A 15 2.07 1.05 -0.46
C PRO A 15 1.02 -0.04 -0.72
N LYS A 16 1.50 -1.29 -0.87
CA LYS A 16 0.64 -2.44 -1.13
C LYS A 16 0.38 -3.15 0.20
N TYR A 17 -0.88 -3.42 0.50
CA TYR A 17 -1.27 -4.11 1.72
C TYR A 17 -1.84 -5.49 1.41
N VAL A 18 -1.51 -6.46 2.24
CA VAL A 18 -2.15 -7.78 2.29
C VAL A 18 -2.86 -7.89 3.63
N ILE A 19 -4.18 -8.04 3.59
CA ILE A 19 -5.00 -8.21 4.79
C ILE A 19 -5.28 -9.70 4.98
N SER A 20 -4.94 -10.25 6.15
CA SER A 20 -5.30 -11.62 6.49
C SER A 20 -5.53 -11.79 8.00
N MET A 21 -5.98 -12.98 8.42
CA MET A 21 -6.11 -13.37 9.83
C MET A 21 -4.81 -13.97 10.40
N ASP A 22 -3.74 -14.00 9.62
CA ASP A 22 -2.50 -14.64 10.04
C ASP A 22 -1.87 -13.92 11.24
N THR A 23 -1.24 -14.71 12.09
CA THR A 23 -0.47 -14.22 13.24
C THR A 23 1.01 -14.00 12.92
N MET A 24 1.46 -14.48 11.76
CA MET A 24 2.82 -14.27 11.25
C MET A 24 2.86 -13.07 10.33
N ASN A 25 3.90 -12.24 10.46
CA ASN A 25 4.10 -11.08 9.60
C ASN A 25 4.78 -11.50 8.28
N PHE A 26 4.06 -11.38 7.17
CA PHE A 26 4.55 -11.69 5.82
C PHE A 26 5.05 -10.47 5.03
N SER A 27 5.35 -9.36 5.70
CA SER A 27 5.79 -8.13 5.05
C SER A 27 7.11 -8.34 4.30
N ARG A 28 7.17 -7.91 3.03
CA ARG A 28 8.36 -8.03 2.18
C ARG A 28 8.26 -7.08 0.99
N ASN A 29 9.40 -6.47 0.60
CA ASN A 29 9.51 -5.65 -0.62
C ASN A 29 8.34 -4.66 -0.79
N GLU A 30 8.12 -3.80 0.21
CA GLU A 30 7.06 -2.76 0.20
C GLU A 30 5.61 -3.30 0.22
N ILE A 31 5.44 -4.61 0.42
CA ILE A 31 4.16 -5.24 0.75
C ILE A 31 4.07 -5.35 2.27
N TYR A 32 3.05 -4.70 2.83
CA TYR A 32 2.77 -4.69 4.26
C TYR A 32 1.69 -5.72 4.58
N HIS A 33 1.99 -6.66 5.45
CA HIS A 33 1.01 -7.57 6.00
C HIS A 33 0.29 -6.90 7.17
N MET A 34 -1.03 -6.90 7.13
CA MET A 34 -1.88 -6.29 8.13
C MET A 34 -2.89 -7.32 8.62
N ASN A 35 -2.96 -7.53 9.93
CA ASN A 35 -3.99 -8.39 10.50
C ASN A 35 -5.37 -7.70 10.37
N ILE A 36 -6.38 -8.43 9.92
CA ILE A 36 -7.72 -7.87 9.71
C ILE A 36 -8.38 -7.35 11.00
N LEU A 37 -8.09 -7.93 12.16
CA LEU A 37 -8.60 -7.40 13.43
C LEU A 37 -7.96 -6.06 13.77
N ASP A 38 -6.66 -5.91 13.50
CA ASP A 38 -5.94 -4.66 13.71
C ASP A 38 -6.44 -3.58 12.74
N PHE A 39 -6.72 -3.93 11.48
CA PHE A 39 -7.36 -3.05 10.50
C PHE A 39 -8.71 -2.53 10.99
N LEU A 40 -9.60 -3.43 11.40
CA LEU A 40 -10.96 -3.08 11.85
C LEU A 40 -10.96 -2.26 13.15
N GLN A 41 -9.90 -2.38 13.95
CA GLN A 41 -9.70 -1.60 15.17
C GLN A 41 -9.01 -0.25 14.90
N GLY A 42 -8.60 0.03 13.66
CA GLY A 42 -7.90 1.27 13.31
C GLY A 42 -6.51 1.36 13.93
N LYS A 43 -5.85 0.22 14.20
CA LYS A 43 -4.49 0.22 14.73
C LYS A 43 -3.48 0.64 13.65
N PRO A 44 -2.37 1.28 14.04
CA PRO A 44 -1.30 1.60 13.11
C PRO A 44 -0.66 0.32 12.55
N VAL A 45 -0.20 0.39 11.30
CA VAL A 45 0.53 -0.65 10.56
C VAL A 45 2.02 -0.48 10.75
#